data_AF-A0AAV4M528-F1
#
_entry.id   AF-A0AAV4M528-F1
#
_cell.length_a   1.000
_cell.length_b   1.000
_cell.length_c   1.000
_cell.angle_alpha   90.00
_cell.angle_beta   90.00
_cell.angle_gamma   90.00
#
_symmetry.space_group_name_H-M   'P 1'
#
loop_
_entity.id
_entity.type
_entity.pdbx_description
1 polymer ?
#
loop_
_entity_poly.entity_id
_entity_poly.type
_entity_poly.pdbx_seq_one_letter_code
_entity_poly.pdbx_strand_id
1 'polypeptide(L)'
;MKATPNTEVEHLKQLEKELELENLRKERSVNFKTESTDDLEALIKSVKTLCIPVPTRAESFHLFFLSLEKAFEIKNVSEELISEILLNILEEKVNNLMIISEGDLKNTDILKAVVTKEFQTTLQD
;
A
#
# COMPACT_ATOMS: atom_id res chain seq x y z
N MET A 1 36.81 -49.37 -12.99
CA MET A 1 35.43 -48.89 -13.26
C MET A 1 35.54 -47.47 -13.78
N LYS A 2 35.18 -47.22 -15.04
CA LYS A 2 35.27 -45.88 -15.66
C LYS A 2 34.10 -45.03 -15.17
N ALA A 3 34.38 -43.94 -14.45
CA ALA A 3 33.39 -42.91 -14.16
C ALA A 3 33.01 -42.25 -15.50
N THR A 4 31.73 -42.32 -15.84
CA THR A 4 31.17 -41.72 -17.05
C THR A 4 31.15 -40.20 -16.92
N PRO A 5 31.60 -39.43 -17.93
CA PRO A 5 31.75 -37.96 -17.87
C PRO A 5 30.43 -37.17 -18.00
N ASN A 6 29.27 -37.84 -17.95
CA ASN A 6 27.97 -37.22 -18.26
C ASN A 6 27.28 -36.55 -17.07
N THR A 7 27.70 -36.82 -15.82
CA THR A 7 27.00 -36.31 -14.64
C THR A 7 27.32 -34.84 -14.35
N GLU A 8 28.57 -34.40 -14.58
CA GLU A 8 28.98 -33.00 -14.34
C GLU A 8 28.29 -32.02 -15.30
N VAL A 9 28.07 -32.42 -16.56
CA VAL A 9 27.44 -31.57 -17.57
C VAL A 9 25.95 -31.36 -17.26
N GLU A 10 25.25 -32.38 -16.73
CA GLU A 10 23.86 -32.24 -16.30
C GLU A 10 23.72 -31.35 -15.06
N HIS A 11 24.64 -31.47 -14.10
CA HIS A 11 24.66 -30.61 -12.92
C HIS A 11 24.90 -29.14 -13.26
N LEU A 12 25.81 -28.85 -14.19
CA LEU A 12 26.06 -27.48 -14.65
C LEU A 12 24.82 -26.87 -15.31
N LYS A 13 24.13 -27.64 -16.17
CA LYS A 13 22.87 -27.19 -16.80
C LYS A 13 21.75 -26.90 -15.78
N GLN A 14 21.67 -27.67 -14.70
CA GLN A 14 20.70 -27.42 -13.63
C GLN A 14 21.03 -26.13 -12.89
N LEU A 15 22.31 -25.90 -12.59
CA LEU A 15 22.78 -24.69 -11.91
C LEU A 15 22.54 -23.43 -12.74
N GLU A 16 22.79 -23.48 -14.06
CA GLU A 16 22.51 -22.37 -14.98
C GLU A 16 21.02 -22.04 -15.03
N LYS A 17 20.16 -23.07 -15.10
CA LYS A 17 18.70 -22.87 -15.11
C LYS A 17 18.18 -22.28 -13.80
N GLU A 18 18.75 -22.68 -12.66
CA GLU A 18 18.40 -22.13 -11.35
C GLU A 18 18.86 -20.67 -11.21
N LEU A 19 20.06 -20.35 -11.70
CA LEU A 19 20.59 -18.98 -11.75
C LEU A 19 19.73 -18.07 -12.65
N GLU A 20 19.26 -18.57 -13.80
CA GLU A 20 18.39 -17.84 -14.71
C GLU A 20 17.01 -17.55 -14.08
N LEU A 21 16.43 -18.53 -13.36
CA LEU A 21 15.20 -18.33 -12.60
C LEU A 21 15.37 -17.35 -11.44
N GLU A 22 16.52 -17.38 -10.76
CA GLU A 22 16.84 -16.44 -9.69
C GLU A 22 17.05 -15.02 -10.23
N ASN A 23 17.71 -14.88 -11.40
CA ASN A 23 17.85 -13.60 -12.08
C ASN A 23 16.50 -13.06 -12.58
N LEU A 24 15.63 -13.88 -13.16
CA LEU A 24 14.27 -13.46 -13.53
C LEU A 24 13.45 -13.00 -12.32
N ARG A 25 13.62 -13.65 -11.15
CA ARG A 25 13.01 -13.21 -9.88
C ARG A 25 13.62 -11.91 -9.37
N LYS A 26 14.94 -11.74 -9.48
CA LYS A 26 15.64 -10.50 -9.11
C LYS A 26 15.26 -9.36 -10.04
N GLU A 27 15.22 -9.54 -11.34
CA GLU A 27 14.78 -8.52 -12.30
C GLU A 27 13.33 -8.10 -12.04
N ARG A 28 12.44 -9.06 -11.76
CA ARG A 28 11.06 -8.75 -11.31
C ARG A 28 11.02 -7.95 -10.00
N SER A 29 11.96 -8.19 -9.09
CA SER A 29 12.07 -7.49 -7.81
C SER A 29 12.79 -6.14 -7.92
N VAL A 30 13.68 -5.97 -8.91
CA VAL A 30 14.38 -4.72 -9.23
C VAL A 30 13.46 -3.77 -10.01
N ASN A 31 12.60 -4.29 -10.90
CA ASN A 31 11.55 -3.51 -11.55
C ASN A 31 10.55 -2.91 -10.53
N PHE A 32 10.37 -3.53 -9.37
CA PHE A 32 9.58 -2.99 -8.26
C PHE A 32 10.34 -2.00 -7.37
N LYS A 33 11.67 -1.91 -7.49
CA LYS A 33 12.53 -1.12 -6.59
C LYS A 33 13.03 0.19 -7.20
N THR A 34 12.85 0.42 -8.50
CA THR A 34 13.23 1.67 -9.17
C THR A 34 12.07 2.61 -9.49
N GLU A 35 10.84 2.22 -9.13
CA GLU A 35 9.60 2.97 -9.42
C GLU A 35 9.03 3.66 -8.14
N SER A 36 9.83 3.70 -7.07
CA SER A 36 9.36 3.74 -5.69
C SER A 36 9.01 5.11 -5.09
N THR A 37 8.79 6.16 -5.89
CA THR A 37 8.22 7.43 -5.38
C THR A 37 7.15 8.00 -6.31
N ASP A 38 7.41 8.01 -7.62
CA ASP A 38 6.41 8.42 -8.62
C ASP A 38 5.19 7.49 -8.60
N ASP A 39 5.37 6.19 -8.32
CA ASP A 39 4.25 5.26 -8.18
C ASP A 39 3.40 5.53 -6.95
N LEU A 40 4.01 5.89 -5.83
CA LEU A 40 3.26 6.18 -4.62
C LEU A 40 2.44 7.46 -4.80
N GLU A 41 3.03 8.50 -5.37
CA GLU A 41 2.32 9.76 -5.64
C GLU A 41 1.21 9.55 -6.69
N ALA A 42 1.47 8.76 -7.73
CA ALA A 42 0.46 8.37 -8.71
C ALA A 42 -0.65 7.50 -8.09
N LEU A 43 -0.30 6.59 -7.18
CA LEU A 43 -1.23 5.74 -6.44
C LEU A 43 -2.11 6.58 -5.53
N ILE A 44 -1.52 7.47 -4.72
CA ILE A 44 -2.22 8.44 -3.87
C ILE A 44 -3.18 9.27 -4.72
N LYS A 45 -2.72 9.85 -5.83
CA LYS A 45 -3.55 10.66 -6.73
C LYS A 45 -4.70 9.85 -7.32
N SER A 46 -4.44 8.60 -7.67
CA SER A 46 -5.47 7.74 -8.24
C SER A 46 -6.50 7.31 -7.20
N VAL A 47 -6.08 7.00 -5.97
CA VAL A 47 -6.99 6.75 -4.85
C VAL A 47 -7.80 8.01 -4.54
N LYS A 48 -7.17 9.19 -4.46
CA LYS A 48 -7.85 10.50 -4.28
C LYS A 48 -8.93 10.75 -5.33
N THR A 49 -8.70 10.32 -6.57
CA THR A 49 -9.66 10.48 -7.68
C THR A 49 -10.84 9.50 -7.57
N LEU A 50 -10.60 8.30 -7.02
CA LEU A 50 -11.61 7.25 -6.85
C LEU A 50 -12.43 7.43 -5.57
N CYS A 51 -11.87 8.10 -4.56
CA CYS A 51 -12.54 8.39 -3.29
C CYS A 51 -13.35 9.68 -3.38
N ILE A 52 -14.39 9.78 -2.56
CA ILE A 52 -15.08 11.06 -2.38
C ILE A 52 -14.17 12.03 -1.62
N PRO A 53 -14.32 13.36 -1.81
CA PRO A 53 -13.54 14.34 -1.05
C PRO A 53 -13.79 14.20 0.45
N VAL A 54 -12.77 14.57 1.25
CA VAL A 54 -12.82 14.48 2.72
C VAL A 54 -14.04 15.27 3.24
N PRO A 55 -15.03 14.59 3.85
CA PRO A 55 -16.24 15.26 4.30
C PRO A 55 -15.97 16.23 5.44
N THR A 56 -16.83 17.24 5.58
CA THR A 56 -16.84 18.14 6.74
C THR A 56 -17.85 17.73 7.81
N ARG A 57 -18.78 16.83 7.47
CA ARG A 57 -19.87 16.38 8.36
C ARG A 57 -19.70 14.91 8.71
N ALA A 58 -19.87 14.59 9.99
CA ALA A 58 -19.77 13.23 10.55
C ALA A 58 -20.59 12.19 9.77
N GLU A 59 -21.82 12.54 9.39
CA GLU A 59 -22.76 11.66 8.69
C GLU A 59 -22.25 11.19 7.32
N SER A 60 -21.38 11.99 6.69
CA SER A 60 -20.83 11.71 5.36
C SER A 60 -19.52 10.90 5.42
N PHE A 61 -18.93 10.71 6.61
CA PHE A 61 -17.71 9.91 6.76
C PHE A 61 -17.92 8.44 6.45
N HIS A 62 -19.10 7.89 6.70
CA HIS A 62 -19.42 6.51 6.34
C HIS A 62 -19.20 6.25 4.84
N LEU A 63 -19.71 7.14 3.98
CA LEU A 63 -19.53 7.04 2.53
C LEU A 63 -18.07 7.26 2.12
N PHE A 64 -17.34 8.11 2.85
CA PHE A 64 -15.92 8.34 2.61
C PHE A 64 -15.10 7.09 2.84
N PHE A 65 -15.28 6.44 3.99
CA PHE A 65 -14.59 5.18 4.29
C PHE A 65 -14.95 4.06 3.31
N LEU A 66 -16.22 3.94 2.93
CA LEU A 66 -16.62 2.97 1.90
C LEU A 66 -15.96 3.25 0.55
N SER A 67 -15.78 4.52 0.18
CA SER A 67 -15.09 4.88 -1.07
C SER A 67 -13.59 4.57 -1.00
N LEU A 68 -12.96 4.78 0.16
CA LEU A 68 -11.56 4.43 0.42
C LEU A 68 -11.32 2.93 0.36
N GLU A 69 -12.13 2.13 1.06
CA GLU A 69 -12.05 0.67 1.05
C GLU A 69 -12.13 0.15 -0.39
N LYS A 70 -13.10 0.63 -1.18
CA LYS A 70 -13.21 0.28 -2.61
C LYS A 70 -12.02 0.74 -3.44
N ALA A 71 -11.52 1.95 -3.23
CA ALA A 71 -10.37 2.46 -3.98
C ALA A 71 -9.11 1.63 -3.70
N PHE A 72 -8.91 1.21 -2.45
CA PHE A 72 -7.81 0.33 -2.04
C PHE A 72 -7.94 -1.05 -2.69
N GLU A 73 -9.13 -1.64 -2.70
CA GLU A 73 -9.37 -2.91 -3.41
C GLU A 73 -9.10 -2.80 -4.91
N ILE A 74 -9.64 -1.77 -5.58
CA ILE A 74 -9.47 -1.55 -7.03
C ILE A 74 -7.99 -1.42 -7.39
N LYS A 75 -7.22 -0.73 -6.53
CA LYS A 75 -5.80 -0.48 -6.74
C LYS A 75 -4.88 -1.54 -6.17
N ASN A 76 -5.41 -2.56 -5.49
CA ASN A 76 -4.65 -3.57 -4.77
C ASN A 76 -3.56 -2.93 -3.89
N VAL A 77 -3.95 -1.93 -3.10
CA VAL A 77 -3.04 -1.22 -2.21
C VAL A 77 -2.54 -2.16 -1.12
N SER A 78 -1.21 -2.27 -0.98
CA SER A 78 -0.58 -3.01 0.11
C SER A 78 -0.89 -2.39 1.47
N GLU A 79 -1.11 -3.21 2.50
CA GLU A 79 -1.40 -2.75 3.87
C GLU A 79 -0.34 -1.78 4.44
N GLU A 80 0.91 -1.92 4.01
CA GLU A 80 2.02 -1.04 4.40
C GLU A 80 1.88 0.39 3.85
N LEU A 81 1.16 0.58 2.73
CA LEU A 81 0.95 1.88 2.09
C LEU A 81 -0.38 2.53 2.48
N ILE A 82 -1.29 1.77 3.11
CA ILE A 82 -2.63 2.26 3.47
C ILE A 82 -2.52 3.46 4.42
N SER A 83 -1.70 3.37 5.46
CA SER A 83 -1.46 4.43 6.44
C SER A 83 -0.92 5.70 5.78
N GLU A 84 0.07 5.57 4.91
CA GLU A 84 0.70 6.69 4.21
C GLU A 84 -0.27 7.37 3.23
N ILE A 85 -1.01 6.59 2.44
CA ILE A 85 -2.02 7.11 1.51
C ILE A 85 -3.15 7.79 2.28
N LEU A 86 -3.62 7.21 3.39
CA LEU A 86 -4.65 7.80 4.24
C LEU A 86 -4.19 9.14 4.82
N LEU A 87 -2.98 9.22 5.36
CA LEU A 87 -2.42 10.46 5.88
C LEU A 87 -2.36 11.54 4.79
N ASN A 88 -1.97 11.15 3.57
CA ASN A 88 -1.93 12.07 2.44
C ASN A 88 -3.32 12.52 1.96
N ILE A 89 -4.33 11.65 2.02
CA ILE A 89 -5.72 11.99 1.68
C ILE A 89 -6.33 12.92 2.73
N LEU A 90 -5.98 12.69 3.99
CA LEU A 90 -6.48 13.42 5.14
C LEU A 90 -5.65 14.70 5.44
N GLU A 91 -4.65 15.02 4.61
CA GLU A 91 -3.74 16.17 4.76
C GLU A 91 -4.46 17.46 5.21
N GLU A 92 -3.76 18.21 6.09
CA GLU A 92 -4.15 19.48 6.73
C GLU A 92 -5.32 19.41 7.74
N LYS A 93 -6.33 18.55 7.52
CA LYS A 93 -7.54 18.55 8.37
C LYS A 93 -7.42 17.77 9.67
N VAL A 94 -6.37 16.97 9.84
CA VAL A 94 -6.29 16.05 10.98
C VAL A 94 -4.87 15.99 11.54
N ASN A 95 -4.36 17.14 11.98
CA ASN A 95 -3.12 17.22 12.78
C ASN A 95 -3.15 16.26 14.00
N ASN A 96 -4.34 15.92 14.51
CA ASN A 96 -4.52 14.98 15.61
C ASN A 96 -4.43 13.50 15.19
N LEU A 97 -4.47 13.15 13.89
CA LEU A 97 -4.18 11.77 13.44
C LEU A 97 -2.70 11.42 13.55
N MET A 98 -1.81 12.42 13.62
CA MET A 98 -0.37 12.20 13.84
C MET A 98 -0.09 11.58 15.23
N ILE A 99 -1.07 11.61 16.15
CA ILE A 99 -1.02 10.98 17.47
C ILE A 99 -1.31 9.48 17.39
N ILE A 100 -1.95 9.01 16.30
CA ILE A 100 -2.28 7.60 16.10
C ILE A 100 -1.02 6.85 15.62
N SER A 101 -0.73 5.72 16.25
CA SER A 101 0.38 4.88 15.82
C SER A 101 0.08 4.25 14.45
N GLU A 102 1.11 3.96 13.65
CA GLU A 102 0.96 3.28 12.36
C GLU A 102 0.23 1.92 12.50
N GLY A 103 0.38 1.25 13.65
CA GLY A 103 -0.34 0.02 13.98
C GLY A 103 -1.85 0.23 14.19
N ASP A 104 -2.25 1.38 14.71
CA ASP A 104 -3.65 1.74 14.90
C ASP A 104 -4.31 2.24 13.61
N LEU A 105 -3.53 2.81 12.68
CA LEU A 105 -4.00 3.19 11.33
C LEU A 105 -4.38 1.97 10.47
N LYS A 106 -3.79 0.80 10.73
CA LYS A 106 -4.19 -0.47 10.11
C LYS A 106 -5.55 -0.94 10.59
N ASN A 107 -5.99 -0.47 11.76
CA ASN A 107 -7.30 -0.80 12.29
C ASN A 107 -8.33 0.21 11.80
N THR A 108 -9.06 -0.20 10.78
CA THR A 108 -10.11 0.61 10.14
C THR A 108 -11.15 1.12 11.15
N ASP A 109 -11.44 0.39 12.22
CA ASP A 109 -12.40 0.80 13.25
C ASP A 109 -11.86 1.94 14.12
N ILE A 110 -10.58 1.88 14.50
CA ILE A 110 -9.90 2.93 15.26
C ILE A 110 -9.79 4.19 14.41
N LEU A 111 -9.38 4.03 13.15
CA LEU A 111 -9.30 5.14 12.19
C LEU A 111 -10.67 5.81 12.01
N LYS A 112 -11.73 5.03 11.79
CA LYS A 112 -13.11 5.54 11.68
C LYS A 112 -13.49 6.35 12.91
N ALA A 113 -13.18 5.84 14.11
CA ALA A 113 -13.50 6.52 15.36
C ALA A 113 -12.75 7.85 15.53
N VAL A 114 -11.44 7.88 15.29
CA VAL A 114 -10.64 9.10 15.48
C VAL A 114 -11.00 10.16 14.45
N VAL A 115 -11.07 9.79 13.17
CA VAL A 115 -11.48 10.73 12.12
C VAL A 115 -12.88 11.28 12.41
N THR A 116 -13.84 10.45 12.80
CA THR A 116 -15.19 10.94 13.14
C THR A 116 -15.16 11.92 14.31
N LYS A 117 -14.37 11.63 15.36
CA LYS A 117 -14.25 12.48 16.55
C LYS A 117 -13.65 13.84 16.20
N GLU A 118 -12.54 13.86 15.47
CA GLU A 118 -11.81 15.09 15.09
C GLU A 118 -12.65 16.03 14.21
N PHE A 119 -13.39 15.45 13.26
CA PHE A 119 -14.25 16.22 12.36
C PHE A 119 -15.61 16.60 12.99
N GLN A 120 -16.04 15.92 14.06
CA GLN A 120 -17.16 16.39 14.88
C GLN A 120 -16.76 17.59 15.74
N THR A 121 -15.55 17.57 16.32
CA THR A 121 -15.07 18.67 17.19
C THR A 121 -14.79 19.96 16.44
N THR A 122 -14.49 19.91 15.14
CA THR A 122 -14.30 21.11 14.29
C THR A 122 -15.60 21.78 13.84
N LEU A 123 -16.77 21.22 14.17
CA LEU A 123 -18.10 21.80 13.89
C LEU A 123 -18.76 22.48 15.11
N GLN A 124 -18.04 22.61 16.24
CA GLN A 124 -18.52 23.37 17.40
C GLN A 124 -17.99 24.81 17.37
N ASP A 125 -18.48 25.61 16.42
CA ASP A 125 -18.58 27.09 16.55
C ASP A 125 -19.84 27.56 15.81
#